data_AF-A0A3N5XBH8-F1
#
_entry.id   AF-A0A3N5XBH8-F1
#
_cell.length_a   1.000
_cell.length_b   1.000
_cell.length_c   1.000
_cell.angle_alpha   90.00
_cell.angle_beta   90.00
_cell.angle_gamma   90.00
#
_symmetry.space_group_name_H-M   'P 1'
#
loop_
_entity.id
_entity.type
_entity.pdbx_description
1 polymer ?
#
loop_
_entity_poly.entity_id
_entity_poly.type
_entity_poly.pdbx_seq_one_letter_code
_entity_poly.pdbx_strand_id
1 'polypeptide(L)'
;MATKSAASERAESFLETSGQFRLGALVTESSHPRSKGLSQSARASVADGLAILFDIDRDVVAAYEAWSRSPQPGRVAAAVLNSLRRGGRVFFTGCGATGRLSIQLDAIWRAFWQQYNGVGGERAAETWEDRTRSVMAGGDYALIKSVEGFEDLVSFGRKQIADLGVGPDDVVLAITEGGETSFVIGTAWQGLEAGARVFFVYNNPDEVLRAHVRRSRDVIDEPRIEKINLTTGPMAITGSTRMQATSIELAAMLTILEMVLRSLLGDESLAARGVAGAGAVPAEMREGLEAVQTALASHSLRSALAALVEAEEATYRSGARMSYLAGALGIDVLTDTTERSPTFCTPSFKKWDDERAADSWSFLFTPVAATADAWPALLRRSPQTIEWSDEDLERLLDPDTARRQSHVLREIGHSELMRFRIGLDGLASRPVRRGDGVTLVSAAADLHLLEPASATFAALMAAAREAGAGTSMVAVGTADQVARLRSSAAGAAADRVVGLAVPGTPFLLDPLSRVGVKMLLNALSTCTMVRLGGVLGKRMIWVVPCNLKLIDRST
;
A
#
# COMPACT_ATOMS: atom_id res chain seq x y z
N MET A 1 20.39 -47.03 18.30
CA MET A 1 20.17 -45.80 17.52
C MET A 1 19.52 -44.79 18.44
N ALA A 2 20.24 -43.73 18.81
CA ALA A 2 19.67 -42.67 19.65
C ALA A 2 18.71 -41.84 18.79
N THR A 3 17.44 -41.77 19.18
CA THR A 3 16.45 -40.86 18.62
C THR A 3 16.96 -39.42 18.76
N LYS A 4 17.08 -38.71 17.64
CA LYS A 4 17.46 -37.28 17.63
C LYS A 4 16.45 -36.51 18.49
N SER A 5 16.94 -35.51 19.23
CA SER A 5 16.05 -34.64 20.00
C SER A 5 15.22 -33.79 19.03
N ALA A 6 13.98 -33.47 19.40
CA ALA A 6 13.14 -32.54 18.63
C ALA A 6 13.79 -31.17 18.40
N ALA A 7 14.79 -30.78 19.22
CA ALA A 7 15.58 -29.56 18.98
C ALA A 7 16.61 -29.74 17.86
N SER A 8 17.23 -30.92 17.74
CA SER A 8 18.16 -31.24 16.66
C SER A 8 17.45 -31.37 15.31
N GLU A 9 16.28 -32.00 15.29
CA GLU A 9 15.46 -32.10 14.06
C GLU A 9 14.97 -30.73 13.60
N ARG A 10 14.56 -29.86 14.53
CA ARG A 10 14.22 -28.45 14.21
C ARG A 10 15.42 -27.66 13.72
N ALA A 11 16.58 -27.83 14.32
CA ALA A 11 17.80 -27.16 13.88
C ALA A 11 18.22 -27.62 12.47
N GLU A 12 18.15 -28.92 12.17
CA GLU A 12 18.44 -29.46 10.83
C GLU A 12 17.41 -28.98 9.79
N SER A 13 16.12 -29.04 10.09
CA SER A 13 15.06 -28.51 9.23
C SER A 13 15.20 -27.00 8.96
N PHE A 14 15.59 -26.24 9.99
CA PHE A 14 15.94 -24.82 9.83
C PHE A 14 17.19 -24.65 8.96
N LEU A 15 18.24 -25.44 9.13
CA LEU A 15 19.45 -25.34 8.29
C LEU A 15 19.18 -25.70 6.82
N GLU A 16 18.30 -26.66 6.55
CA GLU A 16 17.87 -27.03 5.19
C GLU A 16 17.08 -25.91 4.48
N THR A 17 16.32 -25.10 5.23
CA THR A 17 15.43 -24.07 4.68
C THR A 17 15.96 -22.65 4.79
N SER A 18 16.81 -22.36 5.78
CA SER A 18 17.34 -21.02 6.10
C SER A 18 18.10 -20.37 4.95
N GLY A 19 18.79 -21.17 4.12
CA GLY A 19 19.48 -20.67 2.93
C GLY A 19 18.55 -19.97 1.92
N GLN A 20 17.26 -20.34 1.90
CA GLN A 20 16.24 -19.73 1.03
C GLN A 20 15.79 -18.33 1.51
N PHE A 21 16.22 -17.93 2.70
CA PHE A 21 15.88 -16.64 3.31
C PHE A 21 17.11 -15.76 3.53
N ARG A 22 18.27 -16.12 2.95
CA ARG A 22 19.44 -15.24 2.83
C ARG A 22 19.28 -14.30 1.65
N LEU A 23 18.62 -13.18 1.89
CA LEU A 23 18.15 -12.24 0.88
C LEU A 23 19.09 -11.04 0.70
N GLY A 24 20.16 -10.92 1.48
CA GLY A 24 21.15 -9.83 1.34
C GLY A 24 21.80 -9.67 -0.04
N ALA A 25 21.72 -10.69 -0.92
CA ALA A 25 22.17 -10.61 -2.31
C ALA A 25 21.15 -9.92 -3.25
N LEU A 26 19.89 -9.76 -2.82
CA LEU A 26 18.84 -9.13 -3.63
C LEU A 26 19.06 -7.62 -3.75
N VAL A 27 18.74 -7.07 -4.92
CA VAL A 27 18.86 -5.64 -5.19
C VAL A 27 17.97 -4.83 -4.25
N THR A 28 16.75 -5.29 -3.97
CA THR A 28 15.82 -4.66 -3.00
C THR A 28 16.34 -4.63 -1.57
N GLU A 29 17.25 -5.54 -1.21
CA GLU A 29 17.90 -5.62 0.11
C GLU A 29 19.25 -4.89 0.14
N SER A 30 19.71 -4.40 -1.02
CA SER A 30 20.97 -3.67 -1.13
C SER A 30 20.82 -2.19 -0.80
N SER A 31 21.96 -1.54 -0.58
CA SER A 31 22.03 -0.16 -0.12
C SER A 31 22.10 0.81 -1.30
N HIS A 32 21.10 1.67 -1.48
CA HIS A 32 21.10 2.63 -2.58
C HIS A 32 22.29 3.60 -2.54
N PRO A 33 22.99 3.85 -3.67
CA PRO A 33 24.20 4.67 -3.68
C PRO A 33 23.91 6.14 -3.33
N ARG A 34 22.79 6.69 -3.83
CA ARG A 34 22.42 8.11 -3.63
C ARG A 34 21.88 8.42 -2.22
N SER A 35 21.56 7.41 -1.39
CA SER A 35 21.11 7.62 -0.01
C SER A 35 22.22 7.55 1.05
N LYS A 36 23.50 7.44 0.67
CA LYS A 36 24.61 7.24 1.64
C LYS A 36 24.64 8.29 2.76
N GLY A 37 24.30 9.54 2.46
CA GLY A 37 24.25 10.65 3.41
C GLY A 37 22.87 10.99 3.95
N LEU A 38 21.82 10.19 3.68
CA LEU A 38 20.42 10.54 3.95
C LEU A 38 20.20 10.98 5.41
N SER A 39 20.65 10.18 6.38
CA SER A 39 20.46 10.53 7.80
C SER A 39 21.18 11.81 8.21
N GLN A 40 22.36 12.08 7.66
CA GLN A 40 23.15 13.26 7.96
C GLN A 40 22.53 14.51 7.32
N SER A 41 22.13 14.41 6.06
CA SER A 41 21.43 15.47 5.33
C SER A 41 20.11 15.82 6.01
N ALA A 42 19.25 14.84 6.32
CA ALA A 42 18.00 15.09 7.03
C ALA A 42 18.23 15.71 8.43
N ARG A 43 19.31 15.32 9.13
CA ARG A 43 19.67 15.94 10.43
C ARG A 43 20.08 17.40 10.30
N ALA A 44 20.78 17.76 9.22
CA ALA A 44 21.19 19.14 8.97
C ALA A 44 20.04 19.99 8.41
N SER A 45 19.27 19.44 7.48
CA SER A 45 18.16 20.09 6.77
C SER A 45 17.15 19.03 6.34
N VAL A 46 15.93 19.12 6.86
CA VAL A 46 14.84 18.22 6.48
C VAL A 46 14.55 18.31 4.98
N ALA A 47 14.61 19.50 4.40
CA ALA A 47 14.42 19.73 2.97
C ALA A 47 15.47 19.00 2.12
N ASP A 48 16.73 18.91 2.58
CA ASP A 48 17.80 18.18 1.89
C ASP A 48 17.60 16.66 2.00
N GLY A 49 17.14 16.18 3.16
CA GLY A 49 16.73 14.79 3.34
C GLY A 49 15.61 14.40 2.37
N LEU A 50 14.57 15.23 2.28
CA LEU A 50 13.48 15.06 1.31
C LEU A 50 13.96 15.14 -0.14
N ALA A 51 14.91 16.03 -0.44
CA ALA A 51 15.51 16.12 -1.77
C ALA A 51 16.17 14.81 -2.18
N ILE A 52 16.91 14.15 -1.28
CA ILE A 52 17.50 12.83 -1.53
C ILE A 52 16.42 11.76 -1.79
N LEU A 53 15.34 11.74 -1.00
CA LEU A 53 14.26 10.76 -1.20
C LEU A 53 13.60 10.93 -2.57
N PHE A 54 13.23 12.17 -2.94
CA PHE A 54 12.62 12.45 -4.25
C PHE A 54 13.59 12.32 -5.43
N ASP A 55 14.89 12.43 -5.17
CA ASP A 55 15.95 12.15 -6.14
C ASP A 55 15.98 10.67 -6.51
N ILE A 56 15.89 9.80 -5.51
CA ILE A 56 15.87 8.33 -5.68
C ILE A 56 14.57 7.87 -6.35
N ASP A 57 13.46 8.51 -6.01
CA ASP A 57 12.16 8.22 -6.62
C ASP A 57 12.11 8.45 -8.15
N ARG A 58 13.10 9.11 -8.75
CA ARG A 58 13.27 9.11 -10.22
C ARG A 58 13.49 7.72 -10.81
N ASP A 59 13.98 6.78 -10.01
CA ASP A 59 14.14 5.38 -10.45
C ASP A 59 12.79 4.69 -10.69
N VAL A 60 11.74 5.11 -9.96
CA VAL A 60 10.36 4.68 -10.23
C VAL A 60 9.92 5.15 -11.60
N VAL A 61 10.16 6.42 -11.94
CA VAL A 61 9.80 6.99 -13.24
C VAL A 61 10.59 6.31 -14.37
N ALA A 62 11.89 6.09 -14.18
CA ALA A 62 12.75 5.42 -15.16
C ALA A 62 12.32 3.96 -15.40
N ALA A 63 12.04 3.20 -14.34
CA ALA A 63 11.55 1.82 -14.46
C ALA A 63 10.17 1.78 -15.14
N TYR A 64 9.27 2.70 -14.80
CA TYR A 64 7.98 2.84 -15.46
C TYR A 64 8.13 3.15 -16.94
N GLU A 65 9.00 4.09 -17.30
CA GLU A 65 9.25 4.43 -18.70
C GLU A 65 9.73 3.22 -19.50
N ALA A 66 10.72 2.49 -18.98
CA ALA A 66 11.25 1.30 -19.63
C ALA A 66 10.17 0.23 -19.83
N TRP A 67 9.41 -0.08 -18.78
CA TRP A 67 8.34 -1.07 -18.84
C TRP A 67 7.19 -0.65 -19.78
N SER A 68 6.74 0.60 -19.68
CA SER A 68 5.58 1.14 -20.40
C SER A 68 5.81 1.31 -21.92
N ARG A 69 7.07 1.34 -22.37
CA ARG A 69 7.44 1.34 -23.80
C ARG A 69 7.46 -0.06 -24.41
N SER A 70 7.53 -1.10 -23.58
CA SER A 70 7.43 -2.48 -24.05
C SER A 70 5.99 -2.79 -24.51
N PRO A 71 5.78 -3.87 -25.28
CA PRO A 71 4.42 -4.34 -25.60
C PRO A 71 3.72 -5.04 -24.41
N GLN A 72 4.40 -5.25 -23.28
CA GLN A 72 3.86 -6.02 -22.16
C GLN A 72 2.60 -5.40 -21.53
N PRO A 73 2.50 -4.09 -21.25
CA PRO A 73 1.28 -3.51 -20.67
C PRO A 73 0.03 -3.82 -21.52
N GLY A 74 0.14 -3.68 -22.84
CA GLY A 74 -0.94 -4.01 -23.76
C GLY A 74 -1.35 -5.48 -23.72
N ARG A 75 -0.39 -6.41 -23.63
CA ARG A 75 -0.68 -7.85 -23.51
C ARG A 75 -1.38 -8.19 -22.18
N VAL A 76 -0.90 -7.63 -21.07
CA VAL A 76 -1.50 -7.86 -19.75
C VAL A 76 -2.92 -7.29 -19.71
N ALA A 77 -3.11 -6.05 -20.18
CA ALA A 77 -4.43 -5.42 -20.28
C ALA A 77 -5.39 -6.22 -21.18
N ALA A 78 -4.91 -6.75 -22.32
CA ALA A 78 -5.73 -7.60 -23.18
C ALA A 78 -6.13 -8.91 -22.51
N ALA A 79 -5.22 -9.56 -21.75
CA ALA A 79 -5.54 -10.77 -21.00
C ALA A 79 -6.61 -10.52 -19.93
N VAL A 80 -6.46 -9.42 -19.17
CA VAL A 80 -7.43 -8.98 -18.18
C VAL A 80 -8.78 -8.66 -18.84
N LEU A 81 -8.80 -7.86 -19.89
CA LEU A 81 -10.02 -7.51 -20.63
C LEU A 81 -10.76 -8.75 -21.15
N ASN A 82 -10.03 -9.72 -21.71
CA ASN A 82 -10.61 -10.95 -22.22
C ASN A 82 -11.20 -11.83 -21.11
N SER A 83 -10.53 -11.91 -19.96
CA SER A 83 -11.06 -12.58 -18.76
C SER A 83 -12.37 -11.95 -18.31
N LEU A 84 -12.38 -10.63 -18.13
CA LEU A 84 -13.57 -9.88 -17.72
C LEU A 84 -14.74 -10.07 -18.69
N ARG A 85 -14.49 -10.01 -20.00
CA ARG A 85 -15.52 -10.23 -21.04
C ARG A 85 -16.11 -11.65 -21.04
N ARG A 86 -15.37 -12.65 -20.56
CA ARG A 86 -15.89 -14.02 -20.36
C ARG A 86 -16.60 -14.20 -19.02
N GLY A 87 -16.68 -13.16 -18.20
CA GLY A 87 -17.25 -13.24 -16.85
C GLY A 87 -16.26 -13.77 -15.82
N GLY A 88 -14.96 -13.76 -16.11
CA GLY A 88 -13.91 -13.99 -15.12
C GLY A 88 -13.69 -12.79 -14.20
N ARG A 89 -12.75 -12.94 -13.27
CA ARG A 89 -12.34 -11.95 -12.26
C ARG A 89 -10.83 -11.73 -12.31
N VAL A 90 -10.40 -10.61 -11.75
CA VAL A 90 -9.00 -10.26 -11.54
C VAL A 90 -8.68 -10.35 -10.05
N PHE A 91 -7.69 -11.16 -9.70
CA PHE A 91 -7.18 -11.29 -8.35
C PHE A 91 -5.87 -10.52 -8.22
N PHE A 92 -5.84 -9.52 -7.34
CA PHE A 92 -4.61 -8.90 -6.88
C PHE A 92 -4.17 -9.59 -5.60
N THR A 93 -2.95 -10.10 -5.53
CA THR A 93 -2.47 -10.80 -4.34
C THR A 93 -1.18 -10.19 -3.83
N GLY A 94 -0.99 -10.11 -2.52
CA GLY A 94 0.22 -9.56 -1.94
C GLY A 94 0.36 -9.83 -0.44
N CYS A 95 1.48 -9.37 0.11
CA CYS A 95 1.73 -9.35 1.55
C CYS A 95 2.29 -8.00 1.98
N GLY A 96 2.07 -7.59 3.24
CA GLY A 96 2.58 -6.33 3.76
C GLY A 96 2.16 -5.17 2.85
N ALA A 97 3.13 -4.43 2.32
CA ALA A 97 2.85 -3.29 1.47
C ALA A 97 2.17 -3.68 0.15
N THR A 98 2.52 -4.83 -0.46
CA THR A 98 1.81 -5.31 -1.66
C THR A 98 0.45 -5.90 -1.37
N GLY A 99 0.26 -6.43 -0.15
CA GLY A 99 -1.04 -6.84 0.35
C GLY A 99 -1.98 -5.64 0.47
N ARG A 100 -1.49 -4.55 1.07
CA ARG A 100 -2.23 -3.28 1.18
C ARG A 100 -2.47 -2.64 -0.20
N LEU A 101 -1.50 -2.72 -1.11
CA LEU A 101 -1.66 -2.34 -2.51
C LEU A 101 -2.76 -3.16 -3.19
N SER A 102 -2.85 -4.47 -2.93
CA SER A 102 -3.88 -5.33 -3.53
C SER A 102 -5.29 -4.90 -3.15
N ILE A 103 -5.51 -4.54 -1.88
CA ILE A 103 -6.79 -4.01 -1.39
C ILE A 103 -7.05 -2.61 -1.97
N GLN A 104 -6.01 -1.78 -2.06
CA GLN A 104 -6.10 -0.45 -2.67
C GLN A 104 -6.56 -0.51 -4.14
N LEU A 105 -6.00 -1.41 -4.94
CA LEU A 105 -6.38 -1.60 -6.34
C LEU A 105 -7.84 -2.08 -6.49
N ASP A 106 -8.27 -3.02 -5.65
CA ASP A 106 -9.66 -3.51 -5.59
C ASP A 106 -10.63 -2.38 -5.21
N ALA A 107 -10.32 -1.61 -4.18
CA ALA A 107 -11.14 -0.48 -3.73
C ALA A 107 -11.22 0.64 -4.79
N ILE A 108 -10.13 0.95 -5.50
CA ILE A 108 -10.12 1.95 -6.58
C ILE A 108 -11.02 1.51 -7.73
N TRP A 109 -10.93 0.24 -8.16
CA TRP A 109 -11.80 -0.31 -9.21
C TRP A 109 -13.28 -0.22 -8.83
N ARG A 110 -13.61 -0.68 -7.61
CA ARG A 110 -14.99 -0.66 -7.10
C ARG A 110 -15.54 0.75 -6.97
N ALA A 111 -14.73 1.67 -6.43
CA ALA A 111 -15.13 3.07 -6.29
C ALA A 111 -15.53 3.70 -7.63
N PHE A 112 -14.79 3.42 -8.70
CA PHE A 112 -15.13 3.90 -10.04
C PHE A 112 -16.52 3.39 -10.47
N TRP A 113 -16.77 2.08 -10.37
CA TRP A 113 -18.02 1.48 -10.83
C TRP A 113 -19.22 1.91 -9.98
N GLN A 114 -19.07 2.00 -8.66
CA GLN A 114 -20.11 2.53 -7.76
C GLN A 114 -20.51 3.98 -8.05
N GLN A 115 -19.61 4.76 -8.65
CA GLN A 115 -19.85 6.15 -9.05
C GLN A 115 -20.18 6.30 -10.53
N TYR A 116 -20.17 5.21 -11.31
CA TYR A 116 -20.35 5.26 -12.75
C TYR A 116 -21.81 5.53 -13.12
N ASN A 117 -22.04 6.65 -13.80
CA ASN A 117 -23.34 7.13 -14.26
C ASN A 117 -23.44 7.28 -15.79
N GLY A 118 -22.60 6.56 -16.56
CA GLY A 118 -22.57 6.63 -18.03
C GLY A 118 -23.57 5.71 -18.73
N VAL A 119 -23.38 5.45 -20.03
CA VAL A 119 -24.26 4.59 -20.83
C VAL A 119 -24.28 3.17 -20.25
N GLY A 120 -25.47 2.65 -19.95
CA GLY A 120 -25.62 1.38 -19.23
C GLY A 120 -25.59 1.49 -17.69
N GLY A 121 -25.20 2.65 -17.15
CA GLY A 121 -25.41 3.10 -15.77
C GLY A 121 -25.27 2.04 -14.67
N GLU A 122 -26.20 2.05 -13.72
CA GLU A 122 -26.25 1.12 -12.58
C GLU A 122 -26.06 -0.35 -13.00
N ARG A 123 -26.65 -0.78 -14.12
CA ARG A 123 -26.47 -2.16 -14.63
C ARG A 123 -25.02 -2.46 -15.03
N ALA A 124 -24.31 -1.50 -15.62
CA ALA A 124 -22.89 -1.64 -15.92
C ALA A 124 -22.06 -1.66 -14.62
N ALA A 125 -22.41 -0.81 -13.66
CA ALA A 125 -21.78 -0.81 -12.34
C ALA A 125 -21.89 -2.19 -11.66
N GLU A 126 -23.11 -2.73 -11.55
CA GLU A 126 -23.37 -4.07 -11.00
C GLU A 126 -22.61 -5.18 -11.73
N THR A 127 -22.45 -5.05 -13.06
CA THR A 127 -21.78 -6.06 -13.89
C THR A 127 -20.27 -6.13 -13.62
N TRP A 128 -19.64 -4.98 -13.39
CA TRP A 128 -18.18 -4.84 -13.39
C TRP A 128 -17.57 -4.63 -12.00
N GLU A 129 -18.31 -4.05 -11.05
CA GLU A 129 -17.81 -3.73 -9.71
C GLU A 129 -17.19 -4.96 -9.01
N ASP A 130 -17.87 -6.11 -9.05
CA ASP A 130 -17.45 -7.32 -8.34
C ASP A 130 -16.44 -8.19 -9.10
N ARG A 131 -15.84 -7.65 -10.17
CA ARG A 131 -14.88 -8.37 -11.02
C ARG A 131 -13.44 -8.27 -10.55
N THR A 132 -13.15 -7.48 -9.53
CA THR A 132 -11.86 -7.50 -8.84
C THR A 132 -11.97 -8.13 -7.46
N ARG A 133 -10.87 -8.76 -7.03
CA ARG A 133 -10.69 -9.36 -5.71
C ARG A 133 -9.28 -9.10 -5.21
N SER A 134 -9.17 -8.79 -3.92
CA SER A 134 -7.90 -8.63 -3.21
C SER A 134 -7.59 -9.87 -2.35
N VAL A 135 -6.33 -10.30 -2.31
CA VAL A 135 -5.86 -11.44 -1.52
C VAL A 135 -4.61 -11.02 -0.75
N MET A 136 -4.81 -10.54 0.47
CA MET A 136 -3.74 -10.12 1.37
C MET A 136 -3.48 -11.20 2.43
N ALA A 137 -2.21 -11.55 2.66
CA ALA A 137 -1.86 -12.43 3.78
C ALA A 137 -2.41 -11.87 5.11
N GLY A 138 -3.28 -12.63 5.78
CA GLY A 138 -3.99 -12.21 6.99
C GLY A 138 -5.35 -11.52 6.75
N GLY A 139 -5.82 -11.48 5.51
CA GLY A 139 -7.12 -10.90 5.12
C GLY A 139 -7.20 -9.39 5.33
N ASP A 140 -8.41 -8.84 5.31
CA ASP A 140 -8.61 -7.39 5.48
C ASP A 140 -8.16 -6.87 6.86
N TYR A 141 -8.03 -7.72 7.87
CA TYR A 141 -7.42 -7.34 9.15
C TYR A 141 -5.98 -6.85 8.96
N ALA A 142 -5.23 -7.50 8.07
CA ALA A 142 -3.85 -7.15 7.84
C ALA A 142 -3.67 -5.73 7.26
N LEU A 143 -4.75 -5.13 6.71
CA LEU A 143 -4.75 -3.73 6.26
C LEU A 143 -4.41 -2.76 7.40
N ILE A 144 -4.93 -2.99 8.61
CA ILE A 144 -4.78 -2.09 9.77
C ILE A 144 -3.65 -2.50 10.72
N LYS A 145 -3.28 -3.78 10.75
CA LYS A 145 -2.19 -4.29 11.59
C LYS A 145 -1.58 -5.54 10.94
N SER A 146 -0.27 -5.53 10.69
CA SER A 146 0.42 -6.67 10.09
C SER A 146 0.25 -7.96 10.91
N VAL A 147 0.08 -9.08 10.22
CA VAL A 147 -0.13 -10.40 10.83
C VAL A 147 1.16 -11.21 10.66
N GLU A 148 1.78 -11.58 11.78
CA GLU A 148 3.08 -12.25 11.79
C GLU A 148 2.98 -13.71 11.30
N GLY A 149 3.97 -14.15 10.52
CA GLY A 149 4.15 -15.54 10.09
C GLY A 149 3.26 -16.02 8.95
N PHE A 150 2.18 -15.31 8.59
CA PHE A 150 1.31 -15.69 7.46
C PHE A 150 2.04 -15.60 6.11
N GLU A 151 2.97 -14.65 5.98
CA GLU A 151 3.66 -14.35 4.73
C GLU A 151 4.70 -15.40 4.31
N ASP A 152 5.20 -16.16 5.29
CA ASP A 152 6.21 -17.19 5.10
C ASP A 152 5.61 -18.52 4.62
N LEU A 153 4.28 -18.63 4.56
CA LEU A 153 3.57 -19.88 4.28
C LEU A 153 2.96 -19.93 2.88
N VAL A 154 3.54 -20.77 2.01
CA VAL A 154 3.01 -21.06 0.66
C VAL A 154 1.59 -21.65 0.73
N SER A 155 1.34 -22.53 1.70
CA SER A 155 0.04 -23.19 1.89
C SER A 155 -1.08 -22.21 2.20
N PHE A 156 -0.78 -21.12 2.92
CA PHE A 156 -1.77 -20.08 3.24
C PHE A 156 -2.14 -19.27 1.99
N GLY A 157 -1.17 -18.89 1.17
CA GLY A 157 -1.44 -18.23 -0.11
C GLY A 157 -2.33 -19.07 -1.02
N ARG A 158 -2.03 -20.37 -1.12
CA ARG A 158 -2.84 -21.33 -1.87
C ARG A 158 -4.27 -21.40 -1.33
N LYS A 159 -4.44 -21.62 -0.02
CA LYS A 159 -5.76 -21.73 0.58
C LYS A 159 -6.58 -20.46 0.38
N GLN A 160 -6.01 -19.29 0.65
CA GLN A 160 -6.79 -18.05 0.66
C GLN A 160 -7.33 -17.68 -0.72
N ILE A 161 -6.54 -17.85 -1.78
CA ILE A 161 -7.06 -17.61 -3.14
C ILE A 161 -8.02 -18.72 -3.60
N ALA A 162 -7.83 -19.96 -3.14
CA ALA A 162 -8.75 -21.07 -3.40
C ALA A 162 -10.12 -20.88 -2.72
N ASP A 163 -10.16 -20.36 -1.49
CA ASP A 163 -11.39 -20.07 -0.75
C ASP A 163 -12.26 -19.00 -1.47
N LEU A 164 -11.63 -18.12 -2.25
CA LEU A 164 -12.33 -17.16 -3.12
C LEU A 164 -12.77 -17.76 -4.46
N GLY A 165 -12.47 -19.04 -4.68
CA GLY A 165 -12.91 -19.84 -5.82
C GLY A 165 -12.23 -19.47 -7.13
N VAL A 166 -10.94 -19.11 -7.13
CA VAL A 166 -10.18 -18.84 -8.37
C VAL A 166 -10.33 -20.00 -9.37
N GLY A 167 -10.51 -19.68 -10.65
CA GLY A 167 -10.79 -20.65 -11.70
C GLY A 167 -10.25 -20.27 -13.09
N PRO A 168 -10.59 -21.04 -14.13
CA PRO A 168 -9.92 -20.98 -15.43
C PRO A 168 -10.20 -19.70 -16.24
N ASP A 169 -11.29 -18.99 -15.95
CA ASP A 169 -11.60 -17.72 -16.61
C ASP A 169 -10.95 -16.52 -15.92
N ASP A 170 -10.33 -16.71 -14.76
CA ASP A 170 -9.77 -15.63 -13.95
C ASP A 170 -8.33 -15.25 -14.37
N VAL A 171 -7.91 -14.06 -13.93
CA VAL A 171 -6.53 -13.59 -13.98
C VAL A 171 -6.00 -13.41 -12.56
N VAL A 172 -4.80 -13.90 -12.30
CA VAL A 172 -4.08 -13.67 -11.03
C VAL A 172 -2.88 -12.77 -11.29
N LEU A 173 -2.88 -11.60 -10.68
CA LEU A 173 -1.75 -10.68 -10.58
C LEU A 173 -1.10 -10.92 -9.20
N ALA A 174 -0.09 -11.79 -9.18
CA ALA A 174 0.65 -12.15 -7.99
C ALA A 174 1.77 -11.12 -7.73
N ILE A 175 1.50 -10.14 -6.85
CA ILE A 175 2.32 -8.95 -6.63
C ILE A 175 3.18 -9.11 -5.38
N THR A 176 4.50 -9.16 -5.56
CA THR A 176 5.46 -9.30 -4.47
C THR A 176 6.62 -8.35 -4.69
N GLU A 177 7.01 -7.61 -3.66
CA GLU A 177 8.01 -6.55 -3.79
C GLU A 177 9.32 -7.09 -4.38
N GLY A 178 9.93 -8.11 -3.76
CA GLY A 178 11.23 -8.63 -4.19
C GLY A 178 11.19 -9.93 -5.01
N GLY A 179 10.02 -10.53 -5.28
CA GLY A 179 9.91 -11.81 -5.99
C GLY A 179 10.09 -13.07 -5.13
N GLU A 180 10.24 -12.94 -3.82
CA GLU A 180 10.61 -14.02 -2.87
C GLU A 180 9.52 -14.38 -1.86
N THR A 181 8.39 -13.66 -1.81
CA THR A 181 7.38 -13.85 -0.76
C THR A 181 6.65 -15.19 -0.92
N SER A 182 6.77 -16.09 0.07
CA SER A 182 6.21 -17.45 0.03
C SER A 182 4.69 -17.46 -0.19
N PHE A 183 3.95 -16.61 0.53
CA PHE A 183 2.50 -16.48 0.37
C PHE A 183 2.10 -16.14 -1.08
N VAL A 184 2.75 -15.15 -1.69
CA VAL A 184 2.46 -14.71 -3.06
C VAL A 184 2.88 -15.75 -4.11
N ILE A 185 3.97 -16.48 -3.86
CA ILE A 185 4.33 -17.64 -4.67
C ILE A 185 3.24 -18.71 -4.58
N GLY A 186 2.66 -18.93 -3.40
CA GLY A 186 1.53 -19.82 -3.19
C GLY A 186 0.28 -19.43 -4.00
N THR A 187 -0.06 -18.14 -4.03
CA THR A 187 -1.20 -17.66 -4.82
C THR A 187 -0.97 -17.84 -6.33
N ALA A 188 0.26 -17.60 -6.80
CA ALA A 188 0.64 -17.82 -8.19
C ALA A 188 0.47 -19.30 -8.60
N TRP A 189 0.97 -20.23 -7.78
CA TRP A 189 0.82 -21.66 -8.05
C TRP A 189 -0.64 -22.12 -8.02
N GLN A 190 -1.41 -21.69 -7.02
CA GLN A 190 -2.83 -22.05 -6.94
C GLN A 190 -3.63 -21.51 -8.13
N GLY A 191 -3.37 -20.27 -8.54
CA GLY A 191 -3.99 -19.69 -9.73
C GLY A 191 -3.69 -20.51 -10.99
N LEU A 192 -2.42 -20.89 -11.16
CA LEU A 192 -2.00 -21.69 -12.31
C LEU A 192 -2.67 -23.08 -12.32
N GLU A 193 -2.73 -23.75 -11.17
CA GLU A 193 -3.35 -25.06 -11.02
C GLU A 193 -4.87 -25.03 -11.22
N ALA A 194 -5.52 -23.94 -10.81
CA ALA A 194 -6.93 -23.68 -11.08
C ALA A 194 -7.23 -23.32 -12.55
N GLY A 195 -6.19 -23.18 -13.39
CA GLY A 195 -6.30 -22.85 -14.81
C GLY A 195 -6.37 -21.35 -15.11
N ALA A 196 -6.22 -20.48 -14.11
CA ALA A 196 -6.23 -19.03 -14.30
C ALA A 196 -5.00 -18.57 -15.09
N ARG A 197 -5.10 -17.42 -15.75
CA ARG A 197 -3.92 -16.76 -16.33
C ARG A 197 -3.15 -16.05 -15.21
N VAL A 198 -1.88 -16.43 -15.01
CA VAL A 198 -1.06 -15.88 -13.92
C VAL A 198 0.02 -14.95 -14.44
N PHE A 199 0.14 -13.79 -13.80
CA PHE A 199 1.25 -12.86 -13.91
C PHE A 199 1.95 -12.70 -12.56
N PHE A 200 3.27 -12.80 -12.54
CA PHE A 200 4.10 -12.63 -11.36
C PHE A 200 4.83 -11.28 -11.44
N VAL A 201 4.54 -10.37 -10.50
CA VAL A 201 5.02 -8.97 -10.49
C VAL A 201 6.05 -8.80 -9.38
N TYR A 202 7.25 -8.29 -9.70
CA TYR A 202 8.37 -8.18 -8.75
C TYR A 202 9.45 -7.18 -9.15
N ASN A 203 10.34 -6.81 -8.22
CA ASN A 203 11.31 -5.71 -8.37
C ASN A 203 12.78 -6.13 -8.16
N ASN A 204 13.14 -7.38 -8.45
CA ASN A 204 14.54 -7.83 -8.54
C ASN A 204 14.86 -8.36 -9.93
N PRO A 205 16.12 -8.25 -10.40
CA PRO A 205 16.53 -8.84 -11.66
C PRO A 205 16.32 -10.37 -11.68
N ASP A 206 15.89 -10.90 -12.82
CA ASP A 206 15.58 -12.32 -12.98
C ASP A 206 16.80 -13.19 -12.64
N GLU A 207 17.98 -12.81 -13.13
CA GLU A 207 19.24 -13.53 -12.91
C GLU A 207 19.63 -13.61 -11.43
N VAL A 208 19.35 -12.55 -10.66
CA VAL A 208 19.64 -12.51 -9.22
C VAL A 208 18.70 -13.46 -8.48
N LEU A 209 17.39 -13.40 -8.78
CA LEU A 209 16.42 -14.30 -8.15
C LEU A 209 16.67 -15.76 -8.52
N ARG A 210 16.96 -16.06 -9.79
CA ARG A 210 17.29 -17.41 -10.26
C ARG A 210 18.53 -17.98 -9.55
N ALA A 211 19.55 -17.15 -9.34
CA ALA A 211 20.81 -17.58 -8.74
C ALA A 211 20.70 -17.80 -7.23
N HIS A 212 19.93 -16.97 -6.51
CA HIS A 212 20.00 -16.90 -5.06
C HIS A 212 18.76 -17.43 -4.33
N VAL A 213 17.59 -17.48 -4.98
CA VAL A 213 16.33 -17.83 -4.30
C VAL A 213 15.61 -18.94 -5.07
N ARG A 214 15.72 -20.19 -4.58
CA ARG A 214 15.13 -21.37 -5.25
C ARG A 214 13.65 -21.21 -5.56
N ARG A 215 12.83 -20.82 -4.59
CA ARG A 215 11.38 -20.67 -4.77
C ARG A 215 11.01 -19.60 -5.81
N SER A 216 11.82 -18.54 -5.92
CA SER A 216 11.66 -17.52 -6.96
C SER A 216 12.07 -18.06 -8.32
N ARG A 217 13.19 -18.79 -8.41
CA ARG A 217 13.60 -19.49 -9.63
C ARG A 217 12.50 -20.39 -10.16
N ASP A 218 11.89 -21.19 -9.30
CA ASP A 218 10.86 -22.17 -9.72
C ASP A 218 9.65 -21.47 -10.38
N VAL A 219 9.22 -20.30 -9.87
CA VAL A 219 8.15 -19.48 -10.50
C VAL A 219 8.63 -18.73 -11.75
N ILE A 220 9.86 -18.22 -11.73
CA ILE A 220 10.47 -17.50 -12.85
C ILE A 220 10.76 -18.43 -14.05
N ASP A 221 11.02 -19.71 -13.82
CA ASP A 221 11.32 -20.66 -14.89
C ASP A 221 10.05 -21.37 -15.40
N GLU A 222 8.91 -21.25 -14.72
CA GLU A 222 7.62 -21.80 -15.18
C GLU A 222 7.08 -20.99 -16.37
N PRO A 223 7.06 -21.54 -17.61
CA PRO A 223 6.70 -20.80 -18.82
C PRO A 223 5.23 -20.36 -18.87
N ARG A 224 4.33 -21.02 -18.12
CA ARG A 224 2.91 -20.67 -18.09
C ARG A 224 2.60 -19.44 -17.23
N ILE A 225 3.51 -19.05 -16.34
CA ILE A 225 3.43 -17.81 -15.56
C ILE A 225 4.17 -16.72 -16.34
N GLU A 226 3.52 -15.60 -16.65
CA GLU A 226 4.18 -14.44 -17.28
C GLU A 226 4.77 -13.50 -16.22
N LYS A 227 5.96 -12.94 -16.48
CA LYS A 227 6.73 -12.19 -15.49
C LYS A 227 6.64 -10.71 -15.81
N ILE A 228 6.29 -9.90 -14.82
CA ILE A 228 6.30 -8.45 -14.91
C ILE A 228 7.41 -7.97 -13.96
N ASN A 229 8.62 -7.89 -14.50
CA ASN A 229 9.78 -7.39 -13.76
C ASN A 229 9.80 -5.85 -13.80
N LEU A 230 9.64 -5.23 -12.64
CA LEU A 230 9.59 -3.78 -12.43
C LEU A 230 10.80 -3.27 -11.64
N THR A 231 11.94 -3.95 -11.74
CA THR A 231 13.15 -3.60 -10.98
C THR A 231 13.49 -2.11 -11.08
N THR A 232 13.35 -1.41 -9.95
CA THR A 232 13.70 0.01 -9.78
C THR A 232 15.13 0.21 -9.30
N GLY A 233 15.80 -0.86 -8.86
CA GLY A 233 17.09 -0.78 -8.19
C GLY A 233 16.94 -0.83 -6.65
N PRO A 234 18.00 -0.47 -5.91
CA PRO A 234 17.96 -0.53 -4.44
C PRO A 234 17.01 0.49 -3.82
N MET A 235 16.43 0.16 -2.66
CA MET A 235 15.51 1.06 -1.96
C MET A 235 16.25 2.23 -1.29
N ALA A 236 15.61 3.40 -1.20
CA ALA A 236 16.20 4.60 -0.56
C ALA A 236 16.65 4.31 0.87
N ILE A 237 15.78 3.63 1.63
CA ILE A 237 16.12 2.95 2.88
C ILE A 237 16.31 1.47 2.55
N THR A 238 17.47 0.92 2.90
CA THR A 238 17.84 -0.48 2.60
C THR A 238 16.74 -1.43 3.07
N GLY A 239 16.17 -2.25 2.17
CA GLY A 239 15.09 -3.18 2.47
C GLY A 239 13.68 -2.56 2.64
N SER A 240 13.51 -1.24 2.57
CA SER A 240 12.19 -0.60 2.73
C SER A 240 11.38 -0.64 1.43
N THR A 241 10.94 -1.83 1.06
CA THR A 241 10.25 -2.15 -0.19
C THR A 241 8.88 -1.45 -0.37
N ARG A 242 8.25 -1.00 0.72
CA ARG A 242 7.06 -0.11 0.67
C ARG A 242 7.27 1.20 -0.12
N MET A 243 8.54 1.57 -0.35
CA MET A 243 8.97 2.78 -1.05
C MET A 243 8.96 2.58 -2.57
N GLN A 244 10.13 2.46 -3.21
CA GLN A 244 10.23 2.48 -4.67
C GLN A 244 9.52 1.28 -5.31
N ALA A 245 9.68 0.07 -4.77
CA ALA A 245 9.07 -1.15 -5.31
C ALA A 245 7.53 -1.07 -5.34
N THR A 246 6.87 -0.77 -4.21
CA THR A 246 5.40 -0.67 -4.22
C THR A 246 4.89 0.56 -4.99
N SER A 247 5.69 1.63 -5.14
CA SER A 247 5.30 2.79 -5.95
C SER A 247 5.26 2.47 -7.45
N ILE A 248 6.25 1.73 -7.98
CA ILE A 248 6.21 1.29 -9.38
C ILE A 248 5.11 0.26 -9.63
N GLU A 249 4.88 -0.65 -8.68
CA GLU A 249 3.79 -1.63 -8.77
C GLU A 249 2.42 -0.95 -8.82
N LEU A 250 2.18 0.06 -7.96
CA LEU A 250 0.95 0.87 -8.00
C LEU A 250 0.78 1.55 -9.37
N ALA A 251 1.83 2.20 -9.89
CA ALA A 251 1.79 2.88 -11.19
C ALA A 251 1.51 1.89 -12.34
N ALA A 252 2.19 0.74 -12.35
CA ALA A 252 2.02 -0.28 -13.38
C ALA A 252 0.62 -0.92 -13.32
N MET A 253 0.14 -1.31 -12.14
CA MET A 253 -1.16 -1.97 -12.00
C MET A 253 -2.32 -1.02 -12.31
N LEU A 254 -2.25 0.25 -11.89
CA LEU A 254 -3.25 1.24 -12.27
C LEU A 254 -3.21 1.56 -13.77
N THR A 255 -2.04 1.53 -14.41
CA THR A 255 -1.94 1.63 -15.88
C THR A 255 -2.73 0.51 -16.55
N ILE A 256 -2.55 -0.75 -16.10
CA ILE A 256 -3.28 -1.90 -16.64
C ILE A 256 -4.79 -1.74 -16.41
N LEU A 257 -5.21 -1.37 -15.21
CA LEU A 257 -6.62 -1.19 -14.88
C LEU A 257 -7.27 -0.07 -15.69
N GLU A 258 -6.58 1.05 -15.88
CA GLU A 258 -7.05 2.17 -16.69
C GLU A 258 -7.18 1.77 -18.18
N MET A 259 -6.21 1.03 -18.73
CA MET A 259 -6.30 0.49 -20.10
C MET A 259 -7.51 -0.43 -20.28
N VAL A 260 -7.72 -1.34 -19.32
CA VAL A 260 -8.86 -2.26 -19.31
C VAL A 260 -10.16 -1.48 -19.22
N LEU A 261 -10.24 -0.51 -18.31
CA LEU A 261 -11.43 0.28 -18.07
C LEU A 261 -11.82 1.08 -19.32
N ARG A 262 -10.87 1.77 -19.95
CA ARG A 262 -11.11 2.47 -21.20
C ARG A 262 -11.60 1.54 -22.31
N SER A 263 -11.07 0.31 -22.36
CA SER A 263 -11.52 -0.72 -23.33
C SER A 263 -12.93 -1.27 -23.04
N LEU A 264 -13.37 -1.25 -21.79
CA LEU A 264 -14.73 -1.67 -21.39
C LEU A 264 -15.78 -0.60 -21.68
N LEU A 265 -15.44 0.68 -21.49
CA LEU A 265 -16.36 1.80 -21.74
C LEU A 265 -16.64 2.04 -23.22
N GLY A 266 -15.69 1.71 -24.10
CA GLY A 266 -15.82 1.89 -25.55
C GLY A 266 -15.73 3.35 -26.01
N ASP A 267 -15.54 3.54 -27.31
CA ASP A 267 -15.14 4.84 -27.88
C ASP A 267 -16.16 5.96 -27.64
N GLU A 268 -17.47 5.67 -27.69
CA GLU A 268 -18.52 6.67 -27.47
C GLU A 268 -18.50 7.23 -26.04
N SER A 269 -18.43 6.34 -25.03
CA SER A 269 -18.36 6.78 -23.62
C SER A 269 -17.06 7.51 -23.31
N LEU A 270 -15.96 7.18 -24.00
CA LEU A 270 -14.69 7.87 -23.85
C LEU A 270 -14.72 9.26 -24.49
N ALA A 271 -15.27 9.38 -25.70
CA ALA A 271 -15.43 10.65 -26.41
C ALA A 271 -16.30 11.64 -25.61
N ALA A 272 -17.40 11.16 -25.01
CA ALA A 272 -18.25 11.97 -24.14
C ALA A 272 -17.53 12.50 -22.89
N ARG A 273 -16.45 11.84 -22.46
CA ARG A 273 -15.63 12.23 -21.30
C ARG A 273 -14.34 12.96 -21.71
N GLY A 274 -14.07 13.13 -23.01
CA GLY A 274 -12.81 13.70 -23.50
C GLY A 274 -11.59 12.84 -23.20
N VAL A 275 -11.77 11.52 -23.09
CA VAL A 275 -10.70 10.56 -22.73
C VAL A 275 -10.23 9.84 -23.99
N ALA A 276 -8.91 9.70 -24.18
CA ALA A 276 -8.37 8.94 -25.30
C ALA A 276 -8.49 7.42 -25.06
N GLY A 277 -8.39 6.62 -26.13
CA GLY A 277 -8.46 5.15 -26.04
C GLY A 277 -7.35 4.50 -25.19
N ALA A 278 -7.52 3.21 -24.88
CA ALA A 278 -6.61 2.45 -24.01
C ALA A 278 -5.13 2.48 -24.43
N GLY A 279 -4.84 2.60 -25.73
CA GLY A 279 -3.46 2.67 -26.24
C GLY A 279 -2.70 3.94 -25.84
N ALA A 280 -3.40 5.02 -25.45
CA ALA A 280 -2.79 6.28 -25.03
C ALA A 280 -2.31 6.25 -23.56
N VAL A 281 -2.91 5.39 -22.73
CA VAL A 281 -2.68 5.34 -21.28
C VAL A 281 -1.20 5.25 -20.89
N PRO A 282 -0.37 4.36 -21.48
CA PRO A 282 1.04 4.30 -21.09
C PRO A 282 1.81 5.59 -21.38
N ALA A 283 1.46 6.31 -22.46
CA ALA A 283 2.08 7.59 -22.80
C ALA A 283 1.64 8.71 -21.86
N GLU A 284 0.33 8.85 -21.63
CA GLU A 284 -0.24 9.82 -20.69
C GLU A 284 0.33 9.61 -19.27
N MET A 285 0.51 8.36 -18.85
CA MET A 285 1.02 8.05 -17.51
C MET A 285 2.52 8.34 -17.39
N ARG A 286 3.32 8.16 -18.46
CA ARG A 286 4.74 8.59 -18.46
C ARG A 286 4.85 10.10 -18.24
N GLU A 287 4.15 10.89 -19.05
CA GLU A 287 4.14 12.35 -18.95
C GLU A 287 3.62 12.81 -17.59
N GLY A 288 2.55 12.17 -17.12
CA GLY A 288 1.95 12.43 -15.81
C GLY A 288 2.91 12.15 -14.64
N LEU A 289 3.59 11.00 -14.64
CA LEU A 289 4.53 10.62 -13.59
C LEU A 289 5.76 11.53 -13.56
N GLU A 290 6.27 11.95 -14.72
CA GLU A 290 7.37 12.92 -14.79
C GLU A 290 6.96 14.28 -14.18
N ALA A 291 5.75 14.74 -14.48
CA ALA A 291 5.21 15.96 -13.89
C ALA A 291 4.95 15.83 -12.38
N VAL A 292 4.44 14.69 -11.90
CA VAL A 292 4.28 14.40 -10.46
C VAL A 292 5.64 14.39 -9.77
N GLN A 293 6.65 13.74 -10.35
CA GLN A 293 8.02 13.72 -9.82
C GLN A 293 8.60 15.14 -9.76
N THR A 294 8.39 15.95 -10.79
CA THR A 294 8.80 17.36 -10.83
C THR A 294 8.12 18.17 -9.73
N ALA A 295 6.82 17.96 -9.51
CA ALA A 295 6.06 18.63 -8.46
C ALA A 295 6.57 18.25 -7.05
N LEU A 296 6.80 16.95 -6.80
CA LEU A 296 7.38 16.44 -5.54
C LEU A 296 8.79 17.00 -5.31
N ALA A 297 9.58 17.11 -6.36
CA ALA A 297 10.92 17.69 -6.34
C ALA A 297 10.92 19.24 -6.45
N SER A 298 9.78 19.92 -6.37
CA SER A 298 9.76 21.38 -6.38
C SER A 298 10.26 21.95 -5.04
N HIS A 299 10.92 23.11 -5.08
CA HIS A 299 11.38 23.76 -3.85
C HIS A 299 10.20 24.12 -2.93
N SER A 300 9.09 24.62 -3.49
CA SER A 300 7.90 25.00 -2.72
C SER A 300 7.28 23.82 -1.98
N LEU A 301 7.09 22.68 -2.66
CA LEU A 301 6.54 21.48 -2.03
C LEU A 301 7.50 20.93 -0.99
N ARG A 302 8.80 20.79 -1.30
CA ARG A 302 9.80 20.29 -0.35
C ARG A 302 9.88 21.14 0.91
N SER A 303 9.87 22.48 0.79
CA SER A 303 9.91 23.37 1.94
C SER A 303 8.65 23.26 2.80
N ALA A 304 7.46 23.18 2.19
CA ALA A 304 6.21 22.97 2.92
C ALA A 304 6.16 21.59 3.61
N LEU A 305 6.62 20.55 2.92
CA LEU A 305 6.68 19.20 3.45
C LEU A 305 7.71 19.07 4.58
N ALA A 306 8.84 19.79 4.48
CA ALA A 306 9.83 19.85 5.55
C ALA A 306 9.25 20.44 6.84
N ALA A 307 8.48 21.53 6.75
CA ALA A 307 7.79 22.10 7.91
C ALA A 307 6.78 21.13 8.54
N LEU A 308 6.15 20.26 7.73
CA LEU A 308 5.24 19.22 8.22
C LEU A 308 6.01 18.06 8.88
N VAL A 309 7.12 17.61 8.29
CA VAL A 309 8.04 16.63 8.91
C VAL A 309 8.55 17.12 10.25
N GLU A 310 8.98 18.39 10.36
CA GLU A 310 9.47 18.98 11.61
C GLU A 310 8.38 19.05 12.68
N ALA A 311 7.15 19.38 12.28
CA ALA A 311 6.00 19.40 13.18
C ALA A 311 5.65 17.99 13.69
N GLU A 312 5.67 17.00 12.80
CA GLU A 312 5.41 15.61 13.15
C GLU A 312 6.54 15.04 14.04
N GLU A 313 7.81 15.35 13.74
CA GLU A 313 8.96 15.05 14.60
C GLU A 313 8.77 15.65 16.00
N ALA A 314 8.45 16.95 16.09
CA ALA A 314 8.28 17.65 17.36
C ALA A 314 7.13 17.05 18.18
N THR A 315 6.03 16.67 17.53
CA THR A 315 4.88 16.00 18.15
C THR A 315 5.35 14.71 18.81
N TYR A 316 6.04 13.82 18.08
CA TYR A 316 6.52 12.55 18.63
C TYR A 316 7.57 12.74 19.72
N ARG A 317 8.50 13.70 19.59
CA ARG A 317 9.51 13.97 20.62
C ARG A 317 8.91 14.46 21.94
N SER A 318 7.75 15.10 21.89
CA SER A 318 7.04 15.55 23.08
C SER A 318 6.23 14.44 23.77
N GLY A 319 6.20 13.23 23.18
CA GLY A 319 5.34 12.13 23.62
C GLY A 319 3.88 12.25 23.19
N ALA A 320 3.57 13.24 22.36
CA ALA A 320 2.26 13.44 21.75
C ALA A 320 2.12 12.58 20.47
N ARG A 321 0.91 12.59 19.90
CA ARG A 321 0.52 11.65 18.84
C ARG A 321 -0.16 12.35 17.66
N MET A 322 -0.11 11.71 16.50
CA MET A 322 -0.72 12.19 15.26
C MET A 322 -2.07 11.51 15.01
N SER A 323 -3.06 12.28 14.57
CA SER A 323 -4.30 11.78 13.99
C SER A 323 -4.37 12.24 12.53
N TYR A 324 -4.60 11.30 11.62
CA TYR A 324 -4.82 11.60 10.20
C TYR A 324 -6.31 11.58 9.90
N LEU A 325 -6.76 12.54 9.10
CA LEU A 325 -8.12 12.60 8.57
C LEU A 325 -8.05 12.41 7.06
N ALA A 326 -8.85 11.51 6.49
CA ALA A 326 -8.94 11.37 5.03
C ALA A 326 -10.27 10.76 4.59
N GLY A 327 -10.81 11.27 3.48
CA GLY A 327 -12.01 10.75 2.82
C GLY A 327 -11.62 9.90 1.61
N ALA A 328 -11.64 10.49 0.41
CA ALA A 328 -11.38 9.83 -0.86
C ALA A 328 -9.99 9.18 -0.96
N LEU A 329 -9.00 9.69 -0.22
CA LEU A 329 -7.64 9.17 -0.11
C LEU A 329 -7.41 8.31 1.16
N GLY A 330 -8.49 7.91 1.85
CA GLY A 330 -8.41 7.19 3.12
C GLY A 330 -7.58 5.91 3.05
N ILE A 331 -7.75 5.11 1.99
CA ILE A 331 -7.01 3.87 1.83
C ILE A 331 -5.51 4.14 1.60
N ASP A 332 -5.16 5.16 0.81
CA ASP A 332 -3.78 5.59 0.57
C ASP A 332 -3.10 5.98 1.88
N VAL A 333 -3.76 6.77 2.73
CA VAL A 333 -3.25 7.17 4.04
C VAL A 333 -3.12 5.98 4.99
N LEU A 334 -4.08 5.05 4.97
CA LEU A 334 -4.04 3.86 5.80
C LEU A 334 -2.84 2.97 5.45
N THR A 335 -2.55 2.84 4.16
CA THR A 335 -1.40 2.05 3.71
C THR A 335 -0.08 2.61 4.26
N ASP A 336 0.17 3.91 4.22
CA ASP A 336 1.39 4.51 4.79
C ASP A 336 1.40 4.42 6.31
N THR A 337 0.33 4.85 6.98
CA THR A 337 0.30 4.93 8.45
C THR A 337 0.44 3.56 9.12
N THR A 338 -0.07 2.50 8.50
CA THR A 338 0.10 1.13 9.00
C THR A 338 1.52 0.61 8.80
N GLU A 339 2.14 0.89 7.65
CA GLU A 339 3.50 0.42 7.31
C GLU A 339 4.62 1.03 8.17
N ARG A 340 4.33 2.12 8.89
CA ARG A 340 5.29 2.72 9.83
C ARG A 340 5.67 1.78 10.97
N SER A 341 4.72 0.97 11.45
CA SER A 341 4.93 0.06 12.57
C SER A 341 5.95 -1.05 12.25
N PRO A 342 5.77 -1.87 11.20
CA PRO A 342 6.78 -2.89 10.85
C PRO A 342 8.10 -2.29 10.34
N THR A 343 8.09 -1.11 9.73
CA THR A 343 9.31 -0.48 9.19
C THR A 343 10.19 0.15 10.28
N PHE A 344 9.59 0.85 11.24
CA PHE A 344 10.31 1.69 12.21
C PHE A 344 10.04 1.32 13.66
N CYS A 345 9.36 0.19 13.90
CA CYS A 345 8.99 -0.30 15.23
C CYS A 345 8.15 0.70 16.04
N THR A 346 7.34 1.51 15.36
CA THR A 346 6.38 2.38 16.05
C THR A 346 5.23 1.53 16.60
N PRO A 347 4.60 1.93 17.73
CA PRO A 347 3.37 1.30 18.19
C PRO A 347 2.35 1.18 17.06
N SER A 348 1.81 -0.02 16.87
CA SER A 348 0.79 -0.30 15.85
C SER A 348 -0.51 0.44 16.17
N PHE A 349 -1.48 0.36 15.25
CA PHE A 349 -2.83 0.77 15.58
C PHE A 349 -3.31 0.00 16.82
N LYS A 350 -3.96 0.72 17.73
CA LYS A 350 -4.47 0.24 19.00
C LYS A 350 -5.97 0.00 18.90
N LYS A 351 -6.43 -1.14 19.43
CA LYS A 351 -7.85 -1.45 19.61
C LYS A 351 -8.41 -0.55 20.72
N TRP A 352 -9.65 -0.06 20.56
CA TRP A 352 -10.21 0.95 21.47
C TRP A 352 -10.33 0.46 22.93
N ASP A 353 -10.44 -0.85 23.12
CA ASP A 353 -10.65 -1.55 24.40
C ASP A 353 -9.38 -2.26 24.92
N ASP A 354 -8.24 -2.12 24.25
CA ASP A 354 -6.98 -2.69 24.71
C ASP A 354 -6.25 -1.71 25.63
N GLU A 355 -6.44 -1.86 26.94
CA GLU A 355 -5.81 -0.99 27.93
C GLU A 355 -4.29 -1.21 28.08
N ARG A 356 -3.76 -2.34 27.58
CA ARG A 356 -2.36 -2.73 27.74
C ARG A 356 -1.48 -2.30 26.57
N ALA A 357 -2.06 -2.17 25.38
CA ALA A 357 -1.34 -1.73 24.21
C ALA A 357 -0.86 -0.27 24.34
N ALA A 358 0.36 -0.01 23.88
CA ALA A 358 0.88 1.33 23.69
C ALA A 358 -0.02 2.13 22.73
N ASP A 359 -0.18 3.42 22.99
CA ASP A 359 -0.95 4.29 22.10
C ASP A 359 -0.29 4.37 20.72
N SER A 360 -1.09 4.21 19.67
CA SER A 360 -0.64 4.37 18.29
C SER A 360 -0.06 5.77 18.11
N TRP A 361 1.15 5.86 17.57
CA TRP A 361 1.76 7.14 17.22
C TRP A 361 0.96 7.87 16.14
N SER A 362 0.48 7.14 15.14
CA SER A 362 -0.44 7.63 14.11
C SER A 362 -1.73 6.81 14.09
N PHE A 363 -2.87 7.44 13.81
CA PHE A 363 -4.16 6.77 13.62
C PHE A 363 -5.00 7.49 12.58
N LEU A 364 -5.69 6.76 11.69
CA LEU A 364 -6.56 7.32 10.66
C LEU A 364 -8.03 7.36 11.13
N PHE A 365 -8.70 8.48 10.88
CA PHE A 365 -10.16 8.60 10.93
C PHE A 365 -10.73 8.97 9.56
N THR A 366 -11.84 8.32 9.22
CA THR A 366 -12.65 8.55 8.01
C THR A 366 -13.80 9.53 8.34
N PRO A 367 -14.49 10.12 7.35
CA PRO A 367 -15.61 11.03 7.62
C PRO A 367 -16.90 10.28 8.01
N VAL A 368 -16.88 8.95 8.08
CA VAL A 368 -18.05 8.11 8.33
C VAL A 368 -18.31 8.02 9.83
N ALA A 369 -19.57 8.18 10.24
CA ALA A 369 -19.96 8.31 11.64
C ALA A 369 -19.58 7.07 12.49
N ALA A 370 -19.94 5.88 12.03
CA ALA A 370 -19.72 4.63 12.76
C ALA A 370 -18.64 3.76 12.10
N THR A 371 -17.81 3.10 12.90
CA THR A 371 -16.74 2.22 12.40
C THR A 371 -17.28 1.05 11.58
N ALA A 372 -18.47 0.54 11.92
CA ALA A 372 -19.13 -0.54 11.18
C ALA A 372 -19.43 -0.18 9.71
N ASP A 373 -19.67 1.11 9.42
CA ASP A 373 -19.90 1.63 8.07
C ASP A 373 -18.62 2.18 7.44
N ALA A 374 -17.68 2.65 8.26
CA ALA A 374 -16.40 3.18 7.81
C ALA A 374 -15.55 2.13 7.09
N TRP A 375 -15.52 0.89 7.59
CA TRP A 375 -14.79 -0.21 6.96
C TRP A 375 -15.32 -0.54 5.56
N PRO A 376 -16.63 -0.81 5.37
CA PRO A 376 -17.21 -0.97 4.04
C PRO A 376 -17.01 0.23 3.12
N ALA A 377 -17.13 1.46 3.63
CA ALA A 377 -16.92 2.67 2.83
C ALA A 377 -15.47 2.81 2.34
N LEU A 378 -14.49 2.42 3.17
CA LEU A 378 -13.07 2.43 2.83
C LEU A 378 -12.72 1.33 1.82
N LEU A 379 -13.21 0.12 2.05
CA LEU A 379 -12.92 -1.08 1.23
C LEU A 379 -13.77 -1.14 -0.04
N ARG A 380 -14.86 -0.37 -0.10
CA ARG A 380 -15.90 -0.43 -1.15
C ARG A 380 -16.60 -1.78 -1.25
N ARG A 381 -16.57 -2.56 -0.17
CA ARG A 381 -17.23 -3.87 0.01
C ARG A 381 -17.21 -4.23 1.49
N SER A 382 -18.03 -5.20 1.91
CA SER A 382 -17.92 -5.76 3.26
C SER A 382 -16.50 -6.33 3.52
N PRO A 383 -15.97 -6.21 4.76
CA PRO A 383 -14.69 -6.79 5.13
C PRO A 383 -14.65 -8.32 4.96
N GLN A 384 -13.52 -8.82 4.47
CA GLN A 384 -13.19 -10.22 4.23
C GLN A 384 -11.96 -10.59 5.07
N THR A 385 -12.19 -10.87 6.35
CA THR A 385 -11.19 -11.40 7.29
C THR A 385 -11.00 -12.91 7.12
N ILE A 386 -9.94 -13.46 7.73
CA ILE A 386 -9.70 -14.89 7.71
C ILE A 386 -10.53 -15.54 8.82
N GLU A 387 -11.45 -16.42 8.43
CA GLU A 387 -12.36 -17.15 9.34
C GLU A 387 -12.12 -18.67 9.23
N TRP A 388 -10.85 -19.08 9.17
CA TRP A 388 -10.47 -20.50 9.11
C TRP A 388 -10.68 -21.21 10.45
N SER A 389 -10.81 -22.53 10.42
CA SER A 389 -10.90 -23.37 11.62
C SER A 389 -9.54 -23.93 12.04
N ASP A 390 -9.45 -24.42 13.29
CA ASP A 390 -8.27 -25.16 13.75
C ASP A 390 -8.01 -26.41 12.87
N GLU A 391 -9.07 -27.06 12.40
CA GLU A 391 -8.98 -28.21 11.48
C GLU A 391 -8.37 -27.81 10.12
N ASP A 392 -8.69 -26.62 9.61
CA ASP A 392 -8.06 -26.10 8.40
C ASP A 392 -6.55 -25.92 8.58
N LEU A 393 -6.11 -25.41 9.73
CA LEU A 393 -4.69 -25.24 10.03
C LEU A 393 -3.97 -26.60 10.13
N GLU A 394 -4.58 -27.58 10.78
CA GLU A 394 -4.04 -28.94 10.91
C GLU A 394 -3.88 -29.66 9.57
N ARG A 395 -4.71 -29.33 8.56
CA ARG A 395 -4.57 -29.85 7.19
C ARG A 395 -3.44 -29.18 6.40
N LEU A 396 -3.09 -27.94 6.73
CA LEU A 396 -2.14 -27.13 5.97
C LEU A 396 -0.72 -27.12 6.52
N LEU A 397 -0.56 -27.42 7.81
CA LEU A 397 0.66 -27.18 8.57
C LEU A 397 1.02 -28.39 9.43
N ASP A 398 2.30 -28.47 9.80
CA ASP A 398 2.72 -29.40 10.85
C ASP A 398 2.07 -29.04 12.21
N PRO A 399 1.92 -30.00 13.14
CA PRO A 399 1.21 -29.77 14.39
C PRO A 399 1.76 -28.63 15.26
N ASP A 400 3.08 -28.39 15.24
CA ASP A 400 3.68 -27.32 16.03
C ASP A 400 3.37 -25.95 15.42
N THR A 401 3.47 -25.82 14.10
CA THR A 401 3.13 -24.58 13.39
C THR A 401 1.63 -24.31 13.43
N ALA A 402 0.78 -25.33 13.27
CA ALA A 402 -0.67 -25.20 13.40
C ALA A 402 -1.09 -24.64 14.77
N ARG A 403 -0.51 -25.14 15.86
CA ARG A 403 -0.75 -24.61 17.21
C ARG A 403 -0.37 -23.14 17.36
N ARG A 404 0.79 -22.72 16.83
CA ARG A 404 1.22 -21.32 16.87
C ARG A 404 0.28 -20.41 16.07
N GLN A 405 -0.12 -20.85 14.88
CA GLN A 405 -0.98 -20.06 13.99
C GLN A 405 -2.44 -20.01 14.47
N SER A 406 -2.93 -21.02 15.20
CA SER A 406 -4.29 -21.03 15.78
C SER A 406 -4.53 -19.84 16.71
N HIS A 407 -3.55 -19.46 17.53
CA HIS A 407 -3.68 -18.27 18.39
C HIS A 407 -3.81 -16.98 17.57
N VAL A 408 -2.95 -16.82 16.56
CA VAL A 408 -2.98 -15.64 15.67
C VAL A 408 -4.31 -15.54 14.93
N LEU A 409 -4.81 -16.67 14.42
CA LEU A 409 -6.07 -16.75 13.67
C LEU A 409 -7.27 -16.23 14.47
N ARG A 410 -7.31 -16.49 15.78
CA ARG A 410 -8.37 -16.00 16.69
C ARG A 410 -8.32 -14.49 16.93
N GLU A 411 -7.21 -13.82 16.61
CA GLU A 411 -7.00 -12.39 16.86
C GLU A 411 -7.12 -11.51 15.60
N ILE A 412 -7.47 -12.10 14.45
CA ILE A 412 -7.52 -11.44 13.14
C ILE A 412 -8.88 -11.54 12.42
N GLY A 413 -9.92 -12.03 13.11
CA GLY A 413 -11.27 -12.16 12.58
C GLY A 413 -12.02 -10.82 12.49
N HIS A 414 -13.26 -10.88 11.98
CA HIS A 414 -14.09 -9.68 11.74
C HIS A 414 -14.34 -8.87 13.03
N SER A 415 -14.67 -9.55 14.13
CA SER A 415 -14.90 -8.92 15.44
C SER A 415 -13.66 -8.14 15.91
N GLU A 416 -12.46 -8.66 15.62
CA GLU A 416 -11.20 -8.04 15.99
C GLU A 416 -10.88 -6.82 15.12
N LEU A 417 -11.22 -6.85 13.83
CA LEU A 417 -11.12 -5.69 12.95
C LEU A 417 -12.01 -4.52 13.41
N MET A 418 -13.24 -4.81 13.85
CA MET A 418 -14.18 -3.80 14.32
C MET A 418 -13.73 -3.07 15.60
N ARG A 419 -12.74 -3.62 16.32
CA ARG A 419 -12.15 -2.97 17.50
C ARG A 419 -11.17 -1.84 17.12
N PHE A 420 -10.81 -1.70 15.85
CA PHE A 420 -10.10 -0.52 15.34
C PHE A 420 -11.10 0.52 14.86
N ARG A 421 -11.40 1.49 15.73
CA ARG A 421 -12.43 2.51 15.45
C ARG A 421 -11.94 3.60 14.50
N ILE A 422 -12.03 3.33 13.20
CA ILE A 422 -11.64 4.27 12.13
C ILE A 422 -12.76 5.25 11.73
N GLY A 423 -13.99 5.08 12.25
CA GLY A 423 -15.08 6.05 12.11
C GLY A 423 -14.95 7.21 13.10
N LEU A 424 -15.86 8.19 13.00
CA LEU A 424 -15.90 9.33 13.91
C LEU A 424 -16.24 8.91 15.36
N ASP A 425 -16.92 7.79 15.54
CA ASP A 425 -17.13 7.11 16.84
C ASP A 425 -15.81 6.74 17.55
N GLY A 426 -14.70 6.64 16.81
CA GLY A 426 -13.37 6.44 17.36
C GLY A 426 -12.74 7.68 18.01
N LEU A 427 -13.21 8.89 17.69
CA LEU A 427 -12.64 10.13 18.23
C LEU A 427 -12.78 10.22 19.76
N ALA A 428 -13.86 9.66 20.32
CA ALA A 428 -14.04 9.59 21.77
C ALA A 428 -13.01 8.67 22.45
N SER A 429 -12.51 7.66 21.74
CA SER A 429 -11.47 6.74 22.23
C SER A 429 -10.05 7.32 22.06
N ARG A 430 -9.89 8.34 21.21
CA ARG A 430 -8.63 9.06 20.98
C ARG A 430 -8.89 10.57 20.89
N PRO A 431 -9.30 11.23 22.00
CA PRO A 431 -9.55 12.66 21.97
C PRO A 431 -8.26 13.42 21.65
N VAL A 432 -8.40 14.52 20.92
CA VAL A 432 -7.31 15.43 20.58
C VAL A 432 -6.86 16.16 21.85
N ARG A 433 -5.56 16.13 22.13
CA ARG A 433 -4.94 16.80 23.28
C ARG A 433 -4.10 17.97 22.82
N ARG A 434 -3.85 18.93 23.71
CA ARG A 434 -2.86 19.97 23.48
C ARG A 434 -1.51 19.33 23.17
N GLY A 435 -0.87 19.77 22.07
CA GLY A 435 0.40 19.23 21.61
C GLY A 435 0.30 18.01 20.69
N ASP A 436 -0.88 17.37 20.57
CA ASP A 436 -1.12 16.40 19.50
C ASP A 436 -1.05 17.08 18.12
N GLY A 437 -0.90 16.29 17.06
CA GLY A 437 -0.98 16.76 15.69
C GLY A 437 -2.19 16.18 14.96
N VAL A 438 -2.81 16.98 14.09
CA VAL A 438 -3.89 16.54 13.20
C VAL A 438 -3.53 16.89 11.76
N THR A 439 -3.43 15.88 10.90
CA THR A 439 -3.11 16.04 9.47
C THR A 439 -4.27 15.57 8.60
N LEU A 440 -4.89 16.51 7.88
CA LEU A 440 -5.91 16.20 6.86
C LEU A 440 -5.24 15.92 5.51
N VAL A 441 -5.47 14.76 4.92
CA VAL A 441 -5.04 14.43 3.56
C VAL A 441 -6.29 14.36 2.68
N SER A 442 -6.35 15.20 1.65
CA SER A 442 -7.60 15.43 0.94
C SER A 442 -7.39 15.74 -0.54
N ALA A 443 -8.35 15.29 -1.35
CA ALA A 443 -8.45 15.56 -2.77
C ALA A 443 -9.74 16.35 -3.10
N ALA A 444 -9.89 16.78 -4.35
CA ALA A 444 -11.06 17.55 -4.79
C ALA A 444 -12.41 16.84 -4.51
N ALA A 445 -12.43 15.50 -4.53
CA ALA A 445 -13.63 14.71 -4.20
C ALA A 445 -14.15 14.96 -2.77
N ASP A 446 -13.30 15.42 -1.86
CA ASP A 446 -13.66 15.69 -0.46
C ASP A 446 -14.12 17.12 -0.23
N LEU A 447 -14.15 18.02 -1.23
CA LEU A 447 -14.45 19.45 -1.01
C LEU A 447 -15.73 19.70 -0.19
N HIS A 448 -16.75 18.87 -0.37
CA HIS A 448 -18.01 18.92 0.40
C HIS A 448 -17.82 18.69 1.92
N LEU A 449 -16.73 18.05 2.34
CA LEU A 449 -16.33 17.83 3.74
C LEU A 449 -15.44 18.96 4.30
N LEU A 450 -14.98 19.89 3.45
CA LEU A 450 -13.97 20.91 3.79
C LEU A 450 -14.45 22.36 3.61
N GLU A 451 -15.34 22.62 2.66
CA GLU A 451 -15.67 23.99 2.22
C GLU A 451 -16.49 24.78 3.26
N PRO A 452 -17.70 24.34 3.67
CA PRO A 452 -18.41 24.97 4.77
C PRO A 452 -17.67 24.80 6.10
N ALA A 453 -17.72 25.82 6.97
CA ALA A 453 -17.18 25.70 8.33
C ALA A 453 -17.87 24.60 9.16
N SER A 454 -19.13 24.27 8.84
CA SER A 454 -19.90 23.19 9.46
C SER A 454 -19.61 21.80 8.85
N ALA A 455 -18.82 21.72 7.78
CA ALA A 455 -18.49 20.45 7.15
C ALA A 455 -17.57 19.63 8.06
N THR A 456 -17.69 18.30 7.98
CA THR A 456 -17.08 17.36 8.94
C THR A 456 -15.60 17.61 9.18
N PHE A 457 -14.77 17.66 8.13
CA PHE A 457 -13.33 17.86 8.30
C PHE A 457 -12.98 19.31 8.66
N ALA A 458 -13.72 20.31 8.17
CA ALA A 458 -13.53 21.69 8.61
C ALA A 458 -13.75 21.86 10.11
N ALA A 459 -14.85 21.30 10.64
CA ALA A 459 -15.17 21.33 12.05
C ALA A 459 -14.13 20.59 12.91
N LEU A 460 -13.67 19.41 12.47
CA LEU A 460 -12.63 18.64 13.18
C LEU A 460 -11.28 19.37 13.21
N MET A 461 -10.88 20.01 12.11
CA MET A 461 -9.65 20.81 12.04
C MET A 461 -9.73 22.04 12.95
N ALA A 462 -10.87 22.74 12.96
CA ALA A 462 -11.10 23.87 13.85
C ALA A 462 -11.05 23.45 15.33
N ALA A 463 -11.75 22.37 15.69
CA ALA A 463 -11.76 21.84 17.05
C ALA A 463 -10.37 21.38 17.52
N ALA A 464 -9.58 20.76 16.62
CA ALA A 464 -8.20 20.38 16.93
C ALA A 464 -7.32 21.60 17.24
N ARG A 465 -7.44 22.67 16.43
CA ARG A 465 -6.75 23.93 16.65
C ARG A 465 -7.14 24.58 17.98
N GLU A 466 -8.44 24.60 18.30
CA GLU A 466 -8.96 25.12 19.58
C GLU A 466 -8.45 24.32 20.79
N ALA A 467 -8.30 22.99 20.64
CA ALA A 467 -7.71 22.13 21.66
C ALA A 467 -6.18 22.33 21.82
N GLY A 468 -5.55 23.15 20.97
CA GLY A 468 -4.12 23.42 20.98
C GLY A 468 -3.28 22.31 20.34
N ALA A 469 -3.86 21.53 19.43
CA ALA A 469 -3.13 20.62 18.56
C ALA A 469 -2.56 21.36 17.34
N GLY A 470 -1.41 20.91 16.82
CA GLY A 470 -0.87 21.41 15.57
C GLY A 470 -1.68 20.87 14.39
N THR A 471 -2.14 21.73 13.50
CA THR A 471 -2.98 21.32 12.37
C THR A 471 -2.22 21.41 11.05
N SER A 472 -2.38 20.41 10.19
CA SER A 472 -1.73 20.36 8.88
C SER A 472 -2.66 19.82 7.81
N MET A 473 -2.44 20.23 6.56
CA MET A 473 -3.19 19.76 5.41
C MET A 473 -2.24 19.32 4.29
N VAL A 474 -2.51 18.17 3.69
CA VAL A 474 -1.96 17.74 2.40
C VAL A 474 -3.09 17.80 1.37
N ALA A 475 -3.03 18.80 0.50
CA ALA A 475 -3.99 19.03 -0.57
C ALA A 475 -3.46 18.44 -1.89
N VAL A 476 -4.23 17.55 -2.52
CA VAL A 476 -3.83 16.85 -3.75
C VAL A 476 -4.87 17.09 -4.86
N GLY A 477 -4.40 17.38 -6.06
CA GLY A 477 -5.24 17.56 -7.25
C GLY A 477 -4.57 18.46 -8.28
N THR A 478 -5.32 18.98 -9.24
CA THR A 478 -4.82 20.02 -10.15
C THR A 478 -4.43 21.29 -9.39
N ALA A 479 -3.64 22.18 -10.00
CA ALA A 479 -3.25 23.44 -9.37
C ALA A 479 -4.45 24.25 -8.83
N ASP A 480 -5.54 24.33 -9.61
CA ASP A 480 -6.78 25.01 -9.19
C ASP A 480 -7.50 24.28 -8.05
N GLN A 481 -7.55 22.95 -8.10
CA GLN A 481 -8.13 22.14 -7.02
C GLN A 481 -7.35 22.29 -5.72
N VAL A 482 -6.01 22.28 -5.78
CA VAL A 482 -5.13 22.52 -4.63
C VAL A 482 -5.34 23.94 -4.08
N ALA A 483 -5.49 24.95 -4.94
CA ALA A 483 -5.80 26.31 -4.51
C ALA A 483 -7.16 26.38 -3.79
N ARG A 484 -8.19 25.73 -4.32
CA ARG A 484 -9.53 25.65 -3.73
C ARG A 484 -9.54 24.92 -2.38
N LEU A 485 -8.83 23.79 -2.30
CA LEU A 485 -8.63 23.04 -1.06
C LEU A 485 -7.93 23.90 0.01
N ARG A 486 -6.89 24.65 -0.37
CA ARG A 486 -6.18 25.57 0.53
C ARG A 486 -7.09 26.69 1.04
N SER A 487 -8.00 27.21 0.21
CA SER A 487 -8.92 28.28 0.58
C SER A 487 -10.18 27.80 1.31
N SER A 488 -10.37 26.50 1.48
CA SER A 488 -11.52 25.93 2.20
C SER A 488 -11.49 26.28 3.70
N ALA A 489 -12.61 26.10 4.41
CA ALA A 489 -12.64 26.33 5.86
C ALA A 489 -11.64 25.40 6.60
N ALA A 490 -11.50 24.15 6.16
CA ALA A 490 -10.48 23.24 6.68
C ALA A 490 -9.04 23.73 6.40
N GLY A 491 -8.79 24.25 5.20
CA GLY A 491 -7.50 24.83 4.81
C GLY A 491 -7.14 26.07 5.64
N ALA A 492 -8.11 26.93 5.93
CA ALA A 492 -7.94 28.10 6.80
C ALA A 492 -7.66 27.71 8.28
N ALA A 493 -8.10 26.52 8.70
CA ALA A 493 -7.84 25.98 10.04
C ALA A 493 -6.50 25.24 10.15
N ALA A 494 -5.77 25.03 9.04
CA ALA A 494 -4.48 24.36 9.03
C ALA A 494 -3.31 25.34 9.25
N ASP A 495 -2.43 25.06 10.21
CA ASP A 495 -1.20 25.86 10.42
C ASP A 495 -0.22 25.69 9.25
N ARG A 496 -0.26 24.53 8.58
CA ARG A 496 0.63 24.17 7.48
C ARG A 496 -0.16 23.52 6.34
N VAL A 497 0.13 23.91 5.10
CA VAL A 497 -0.52 23.33 3.92
C VAL A 497 0.52 22.94 2.88
N VAL A 498 0.63 21.64 2.64
CA VAL A 498 1.42 21.04 1.55
C VAL A 498 0.49 20.82 0.36
N GLY A 499 0.80 21.43 -0.79
CA GLY A 499 0.03 21.25 -2.02
C GLY A 499 0.78 20.39 -3.02
N LEU A 500 0.24 19.21 -3.35
CA LEU A 500 0.73 18.37 -4.43
C LEU A 500 -0.14 18.61 -5.67
N ALA A 501 0.37 19.48 -6.56
CA ALA A 501 -0.26 19.71 -7.85
C ALA A 501 0.10 18.57 -8.80
N VAL A 502 -0.91 17.78 -9.19
CA VAL A 502 -0.80 16.77 -10.25
C VAL A 502 -1.37 17.34 -11.55
N PRO A 503 -0.90 16.90 -12.73
CA PRO A 503 -1.48 17.34 -14.00
C PRO A 503 -2.97 17.02 -14.08
N GLY A 504 -3.74 17.93 -14.67
CA GLY A 504 -5.11 17.63 -15.07
C GLY A 504 -5.08 16.55 -16.14
N THR A 505 -5.60 15.37 -15.83
CA THR A 505 -5.56 14.23 -16.74
C THR A 505 -6.95 13.63 -16.92
N PRO A 506 -7.23 13.02 -18.09
CA PRO A 506 -8.49 12.35 -18.36
C PRO A 506 -8.57 10.96 -17.71
N PHE A 507 -7.70 10.63 -16.75
CA PHE A 507 -7.69 9.32 -16.13
C PHE A 507 -8.97 9.07 -15.32
N LEU A 508 -9.55 7.89 -15.52
CA LEU A 508 -10.78 7.48 -14.87
C LEU A 508 -10.54 7.01 -13.43
N LEU A 509 -9.36 6.45 -13.16
CA LEU A 509 -8.97 5.92 -11.85
C LEU A 509 -8.09 6.88 -11.02
N ASP A 510 -7.82 8.09 -11.53
CA ASP A 510 -6.95 9.11 -10.90
C ASP A 510 -5.58 8.57 -10.40
N PRO A 511 -4.82 7.84 -11.25
CA PRO A 511 -3.62 7.15 -10.81
C PRO A 511 -2.47 8.08 -10.41
N LEU A 512 -2.40 9.28 -10.98
CA LEU A 512 -1.36 10.26 -10.67
C LEU A 512 -1.48 10.80 -9.25
N SER A 513 -2.70 11.09 -8.78
CA SER A 513 -2.93 11.50 -7.39
C SER A 513 -2.56 10.37 -6.42
N ARG A 514 -2.94 9.12 -6.72
CA ARG A 514 -2.64 7.94 -5.89
C ARG A 514 -1.14 7.69 -5.76
N VAL A 515 -0.43 7.66 -6.89
CA VAL A 515 1.04 7.46 -6.91
C VAL A 515 1.75 8.65 -6.25
N GLY A 516 1.34 9.88 -6.54
CA GLY A 516 1.91 11.08 -5.96
C GLY A 516 1.73 11.16 -4.43
N VAL A 517 0.53 10.85 -3.92
CA VAL A 517 0.25 10.76 -2.48
C VAL A 517 1.09 9.68 -1.83
N LYS A 518 1.20 8.50 -2.45
CA LYS A 518 2.04 7.42 -1.94
C LYS A 518 3.50 7.85 -1.80
N MET A 519 4.08 8.48 -2.82
CA MET A 519 5.47 8.97 -2.79
C MET A 519 5.66 10.08 -1.74
N LEU A 520 4.71 11.02 -1.65
CA LEU A 520 4.72 12.10 -0.66
C LEU A 520 4.67 11.57 0.77
N LEU A 521 3.73 10.66 1.07
CA LEU A 521 3.56 10.09 2.40
C LEU A 521 4.74 9.19 2.78
N ASN A 522 5.25 8.40 1.82
CA ASN A 522 6.48 7.63 2.03
C ASN A 522 7.66 8.54 2.38
N ALA A 523 7.82 9.67 1.69
CA ALA A 523 8.87 10.64 1.97
C ALA A 523 8.68 11.32 3.34
N LEU A 524 7.45 11.73 3.66
CA LEU A 524 7.06 12.30 4.96
C LEU A 524 7.41 11.35 6.10
N SER A 525 6.82 10.14 6.10
CA SER A 525 6.97 9.17 7.17
C SER A 525 8.43 8.73 7.34
N THR A 526 9.13 8.52 6.24
CA THR A 526 10.55 8.16 6.26
C THR A 526 11.42 9.28 6.80
N CYS A 527 11.25 10.52 6.33
CA CYS A 527 12.08 11.64 6.78
C CYS A 527 11.86 11.91 8.27
N THR A 528 10.61 11.87 8.75
CA THR A 528 10.29 11.98 10.18
C THR A 528 11.01 10.91 11.00
N MET A 529 11.02 9.65 10.55
CA MET A 529 11.69 8.57 11.30
C MET A 529 13.22 8.65 11.21
N VAL A 530 13.77 9.12 10.10
CA VAL A 530 15.20 9.46 9.99
C VAL A 530 15.58 10.54 11.02
N ARG A 531 14.75 11.58 11.16
CA ARG A 531 14.93 12.67 12.12
C ARG A 531 14.85 12.19 13.56
N LEU A 532 13.92 11.29 13.87
CA LEU A 532 13.80 10.65 15.19
C LEU A 532 14.95 9.69 15.52
N GLY A 533 15.78 9.32 14.53
CA GLY A 533 16.93 8.45 14.72
C GLY A 533 16.68 6.98 14.44
N GLY A 534 15.54 6.62 13.83
CA GLY A 534 15.24 5.24 13.42
C GLY A 534 16.09 4.74 12.24
N VAL A 535 16.86 5.63 11.59
CA VAL A 535 17.73 5.34 10.44
C VAL A 535 19.14 5.87 10.68
N LEU A 536 20.15 5.02 10.44
CA LEU A 536 21.57 5.39 10.43
C LEU A 536 22.14 5.27 9.01
N GLY A 537 22.60 6.40 8.48
CA GLY A 537 22.94 6.52 7.06
C GLY A 537 21.71 6.31 6.20
N LYS A 538 21.52 5.06 5.76
CA LYS A 538 20.45 4.56 4.89
C LYS A 538 19.90 3.20 5.33
N ARG A 539 20.24 2.76 6.54
CA ARG A 539 19.82 1.47 7.11
C ARG A 539 18.90 1.75 8.29
N MET A 540 17.82 0.98 8.38
CA MET A 540 16.96 0.98 9.56
C MET A 540 17.75 0.40 10.72
N ILE A 541 17.68 1.04 11.89
CA ILE A 541 18.31 0.54 13.11
C ILE A 541 17.28 0.23 14.20
N TRP A 542 16.03 0.62 13.99
CA TRP A 542 14.88 0.19 14.80
C TRP A 542 14.12 -0.86 14.01
N VAL A 543 14.58 -2.11 14.10
CA VAL A 543 13.98 -3.26 13.41
C VAL A 543 13.64 -4.34 14.44
N VAL A 544 12.40 -4.83 14.40
CA VAL A 544 11.97 -6.03 15.11
C VAL A 544 11.95 -7.16 14.09
N PRO A 545 12.75 -8.22 14.26
CA PRO A 545 12.85 -9.32 13.30
C PRO A 545 11.62 -10.26 13.42
N CYS A 546 10.45 -9.81 12.94
CA CYS A 546 9.17 -10.51 13.09
C CYS A 546 8.84 -11.52 11.96
N ASN A 547 9.69 -11.62 10.94
CA ASN A 547 9.58 -12.61 9.87
C ASN A 547 10.98 -13.02 9.39
N LEU A 548 11.06 -14.07 8.57
CA LEU A 548 12.35 -14.63 8.12
C LEU A 548 13.19 -13.61 7.32
N LYS A 549 12.54 -12.72 6.57
CA LYS A 549 13.22 -11.66 5.82
C LYS A 549 13.83 -10.60 6.74
N LEU A 550 13.12 -10.15 7.77
CA LEU A 550 13.64 -9.18 8.75
C LEU A 550 14.70 -9.79 9.68
N ILE A 551 14.62 -11.10 9.96
CA ILE A 551 15.67 -11.84 10.66
C ILE A 551 16.97 -11.76 9.86
N ASP A 552 16.94 -12.08 8.56
CA ASP A 552 18.14 -12.03 7.69
C ASP A 552 18.74 -10.62 7.60
N ARG A 553 17.90 -9.58 7.51
CA ARG A 553 18.37 -8.17 7.52
C ARG A 553 19.10 -7.78 8.81
N SER A 554 18.79 -8.44 9.92
CA SER A 554 19.30 -8.11 11.25
C SER A 554 20.62 -8.82 11.58
N THR A 555 20.96 -9.87 10.83
CA THR A 555 22.18 -10.69 10.97
C THR A 555 23.23 -10.29 9.94
#